data_AF-A0A6P8ZPS8-F1
#
_entry.id   AF-A0A6P8ZPS8-F1
#
_cell.length_a   1.000
_cell.length_b   1.000
_cell.length_c   1.000
_cell.angle_alpha   90.00
_cell.angle_beta   90.00
_cell.angle_gamma   90.00
#
_symmetry.space_group_name_H-M   'P 1'
#
loop_
_entity.id
_entity.type
_entity.pdbx_description
1 polymer ?
#
loop_
_entity_poly.entity_id
_entity_poly.type
_entity_poly.pdbx_seq_one_letter_code
_entity_poly.pdbx_strand_id
1 'polypeptide(L)'
;MSEGSAALRASWLGRIMAQARLRNMQCPLVWTTAASFDGVLEDKLRDLVTLAPSAWDAVVRDLVRVSRMMHTSTGSLDDIKATLSRCFELVHRPRRTSPSDEPCAIVDEYRTALLHALDTTFLMVACVFDRKNLEEVPATEHVPKYESMDVKTKSAIWAIRAQVKLTCYLGLGTDEAPVMRPPSLMDALLAASRAKDMLPSEGHWKALYGDMLPDDNPRKLTLLRNAARARRSPFTLTCLSRYLYKLGDHAAFDLCADALVEWPRSVHANVSYVLMYLSCSVPGKLSRCLAEQCLLRLQRLTPACVFVQGLALQLRLQAAEENSYLGGGDAGGVAPLRPRPFSPTDHEAIHKALEMYVGDGEPWSMVRREPCGRVQLDKCNCVCSGDCAYLTYKEHGTLLAGDKPLACYAE
;
A
#
# COMPACT_ATOMS: atom_id res chain seq x y z
N MET A 1 -7.05 29.29 -16.56
CA MET A 1 -8.46 28.89 -16.32
C MET A 1 -9.06 29.90 -15.35
N SER A 2 -10.20 30.52 -15.68
CA SER A 2 -10.78 31.58 -14.83
C SER A 2 -11.40 31.01 -13.56
N GLU A 3 -11.30 31.73 -12.44
CA GLU A 3 -11.87 31.37 -11.13
C GLU A 3 -13.38 31.05 -11.21
N GLY A 4 -14.10 31.69 -12.15
CA GLY A 4 -15.51 31.40 -12.42
C GLY A 4 -15.79 29.95 -12.86
N SER A 5 -14.85 29.28 -13.54
CA SER A 5 -14.99 27.87 -13.95
C SER A 5 -14.86 26.90 -12.77
N ALA A 6 -14.05 27.23 -11.76
CA ALA A 6 -13.89 26.40 -10.57
C ALA A 6 -15.12 26.46 -9.65
N ALA A 7 -15.63 27.67 -9.38
CA ALA A 7 -16.83 27.87 -8.56
C ALA A 7 -18.07 27.19 -9.19
N LEU A 8 -18.23 27.28 -10.52
CA LEU A 8 -19.30 26.60 -11.24
C LEU A 8 -19.17 25.07 -11.14
N ARG A 9 -17.96 24.51 -11.29
CA ARG A 9 -17.72 23.06 -11.14
C ARG A 9 -18.05 22.57 -9.73
N ALA A 10 -17.64 23.31 -8.69
CA ALA A 10 -17.96 22.98 -7.30
C ALA A 10 -19.48 22.97 -7.03
N SER A 11 -20.20 23.97 -7.57
CA SER A 11 -21.67 24.02 -7.48
C SER A 11 -22.35 22.83 -8.17
N TRP A 12 -21.85 22.41 -9.34
CA TRP A 12 -22.36 21.24 -10.05
C TRP A 12 -22.04 19.94 -9.31
N LEU A 13 -20.80 19.77 -8.84
CA LEU A 13 -20.39 18.60 -8.07
C LEU A 13 -21.27 18.42 -6.82
N GLY A 14 -21.54 19.50 -6.08
CA GLY A 14 -22.44 19.45 -4.91
C GLY A 14 -23.86 18.98 -5.24
N ARG A 15 -24.44 19.46 -6.35
CA ARG A 15 -25.78 19.03 -6.82
C ARG A 15 -25.81 17.57 -7.23
N ILE A 16 -24.84 17.13 -8.04
CA ILE A 16 -24.73 15.74 -8.50
C ILE A 16 -24.48 14.79 -7.32
N MET A 17 -23.66 15.18 -6.34
CA MET A 17 -23.46 14.43 -5.11
C MET A 17 -24.75 14.27 -4.29
N ALA A 18 -25.58 15.31 -4.19
CA ALA A 18 -26.86 15.24 -3.50
C ALA A 18 -27.83 14.26 -4.19
N GLN A 19 -27.93 14.32 -5.53
CA GLN A 19 -28.74 13.41 -6.33
C GLN A 19 -28.25 11.96 -6.21
N ALA A 20 -26.94 11.72 -6.26
CA ALA A 20 -26.35 10.39 -6.09
C ALA A 20 -26.70 9.78 -4.72
N ARG A 21 -26.69 10.59 -3.65
CA ARG A 21 -27.13 10.16 -2.31
C ARG A 21 -28.61 9.78 -2.29
N LEU A 22 -29.48 10.58 -2.90
CA LEU A 22 -30.92 10.28 -2.99
C LEU A 22 -31.20 8.98 -3.76
N ARG A 23 -30.39 8.70 -4.79
CA ARG A 23 -30.49 7.47 -5.59
C ARG A 23 -29.79 6.26 -4.94
N ASN A 24 -29.20 6.44 -3.75
CA ASN A 24 -28.41 5.44 -3.04
C ASN A 24 -27.26 4.86 -3.88
N MET A 25 -26.59 5.73 -4.64
CA MET A 25 -25.37 5.42 -5.38
C MET A 25 -24.14 5.64 -4.49
N GLN A 26 -23.40 4.56 -4.27
CA GLN A 26 -22.18 4.56 -3.46
C GLN A 26 -20.96 4.94 -4.30
N CYS A 27 -20.49 6.18 -4.14
CA CYS A 27 -19.43 6.76 -4.95
C CYS A 27 -18.31 7.38 -4.08
N PRO A 28 -17.03 7.16 -4.41
CA PRO A 28 -15.88 7.87 -3.82
C PRO A 28 -16.07 9.38 -3.68
N LEU A 29 -16.61 10.04 -4.70
CA LEU A 29 -16.83 11.48 -4.71
C LEU A 29 -17.76 11.95 -3.60
N VAL A 30 -18.74 11.14 -3.19
CA VAL A 30 -19.68 11.50 -2.12
C VAL A 30 -19.16 11.22 -0.72
N TRP A 31 -18.10 10.41 -0.60
CA TRP A 31 -17.49 10.05 0.68
C TRP A 31 -16.44 11.08 1.11
N THR A 32 -15.80 11.78 0.18
CA THR A 32 -14.79 12.81 0.44
C THR A 32 -15.36 14.22 0.29
N THR A 33 -14.66 15.21 0.84
CA THR A 33 -14.97 16.64 0.68
C THR A 33 -13.73 17.38 0.18
N ALA A 34 -13.87 18.62 -0.30
CA ALA A 34 -12.72 19.48 -0.61
C ALA A 34 -11.76 19.60 0.59
N ALA A 35 -12.30 19.82 1.78
CA ALA A 35 -11.53 19.85 3.03
C ALA A 35 -10.79 18.53 3.35
N SER A 36 -11.22 17.39 2.78
CA SER A 36 -10.48 16.12 2.93
C SER A 36 -9.20 16.08 2.09
N PHE A 37 -9.03 17.03 1.17
CA PHE A 37 -7.89 17.13 0.27
C PHE A 37 -7.03 18.38 0.50
N ASP A 38 -7.44 19.26 1.42
CA ASP A 38 -6.58 20.35 1.89
C ASP A 38 -5.29 19.73 2.48
N GLY A 39 -4.13 20.21 2.03
CA GLY A 39 -2.83 19.66 2.44
C GLY A 39 -2.46 18.29 1.86
N VAL A 40 -3.28 17.66 1.01
CA VAL A 40 -2.96 16.37 0.39
C VAL A 40 -2.01 16.53 -0.79
N LEU A 41 -0.82 15.96 -0.67
CA LEU A 41 0.24 16.00 -1.68
C LEU A 41 -0.05 15.03 -2.83
N GLU A 42 -0.12 15.56 -4.06
CA GLU A 42 -0.39 14.75 -5.27
C GLU A 42 0.68 13.69 -5.51
N ASP A 43 1.94 14.02 -5.27
CA ASP A 43 3.05 13.09 -5.47
C ASP A 43 3.01 11.95 -4.45
N LYS A 44 2.59 12.22 -3.20
CA LYS A 44 2.36 11.19 -2.18
C LYS A 44 1.20 10.27 -2.58
N LEU A 45 0.10 10.81 -3.11
CA LEU A 45 -0.98 9.98 -3.66
C LEU A 45 -0.53 9.12 -4.85
N ARG A 46 0.33 9.65 -5.72
CA ARG A 46 0.89 8.90 -6.86
C ARG A 46 1.79 7.75 -6.40
N ASP A 47 2.64 7.99 -5.41
CA ASP A 47 3.44 6.95 -4.78
C ASP A 47 2.54 5.92 -4.11
N LEU A 48 1.50 6.34 -3.39
CA LEU A 48 0.53 5.41 -2.81
C LEU A 48 -0.11 4.54 -3.90
N VAL A 49 -0.57 5.07 -5.03
CA VAL A 49 -1.08 4.23 -6.13
C VAL A 49 -0.03 3.20 -6.58
N THR A 50 1.21 3.64 -6.71
CA THR A 50 2.33 2.79 -7.15
C THR A 50 2.69 1.70 -6.13
N LEU A 51 2.56 2.00 -4.84
CA LEU A 51 2.82 1.10 -3.72
C LEU A 51 1.58 0.30 -3.30
N ALA A 52 0.57 0.19 -4.16
CA ALA A 52 -0.63 -0.57 -3.90
C ALA A 52 -0.31 -2.06 -3.64
N PRO A 53 -0.80 -2.65 -2.53
CA PRO A 53 -0.60 -4.06 -2.24
C PRO A 53 -1.22 -5.01 -3.27
N SER A 54 -2.23 -4.54 -3.99
CA SER A 54 -2.97 -5.32 -4.97
C SER A 54 -3.61 -4.41 -6.02
N ALA A 55 -4.11 -5.00 -7.11
CA ALA A 55 -4.89 -4.28 -8.11
C ALA A 55 -6.16 -3.65 -7.52
N TRP A 56 -6.75 -4.27 -6.48
CA TRP A 56 -7.87 -3.69 -5.74
C TRP A 56 -7.46 -2.35 -5.10
N ASP A 57 -6.35 -2.35 -4.36
CA ASP A 57 -5.86 -1.13 -3.69
C ASP A 57 -5.46 -0.05 -4.69
N ALA A 58 -4.90 -0.44 -5.85
CA ALA A 58 -4.53 0.49 -6.91
C ALA A 58 -5.76 1.22 -7.45
N VAL A 59 -6.83 0.49 -7.77
CA VAL A 59 -8.11 1.06 -8.23
C VAL A 59 -8.69 2.02 -7.18
N VAL A 60 -8.68 1.64 -5.91
CA VAL A 60 -9.22 2.50 -4.83
C VAL A 60 -8.38 3.78 -4.67
N ARG A 61 -7.06 3.70 -4.75
CA ARG A 61 -6.17 4.86 -4.65
C ARG A 61 -6.30 5.78 -5.87
N ASP A 62 -6.49 5.23 -7.06
CA ASP A 62 -6.78 6.03 -8.27
C ASP A 62 -8.16 6.73 -8.18
N LEU A 63 -9.18 6.08 -7.60
CA LEU A 63 -10.47 6.71 -7.31
C LEU A 63 -10.35 7.89 -6.32
N VAL A 64 -9.45 7.80 -5.34
CA VAL A 64 -9.12 8.92 -4.43
C VAL A 64 -8.48 10.06 -5.22
N ARG A 65 -7.57 9.74 -6.14
CA ARG A 65 -6.90 10.71 -7.00
C ARG A 65 -7.88 11.44 -7.92
N VAL A 66 -8.82 10.71 -8.54
CA VAL A 66 -9.94 11.31 -9.30
C VAL A 66 -10.76 12.23 -8.41
N SER A 67 -11.07 11.79 -7.18
CA SER A 67 -11.83 12.60 -6.23
C SER A 67 -11.10 13.89 -5.88
N ARG A 68 -9.79 13.83 -5.63
CA ARG A 68 -8.95 15.02 -5.42
C ARG A 68 -9.05 15.97 -6.62
N MET A 69 -8.77 15.48 -7.83
CA MET A 69 -8.83 16.29 -9.06
C MET A 69 -10.17 16.99 -9.25
N MET A 70 -11.29 16.32 -8.92
CA MET A 70 -12.64 16.88 -8.99
C MET A 70 -12.90 17.94 -7.92
N HIS A 71 -12.45 17.72 -6.68
CA HIS A 71 -12.68 18.65 -5.56
C HIS A 71 -11.74 19.87 -5.58
N THR A 72 -10.46 19.69 -5.96
CA THR A 72 -9.45 20.76 -5.97
C THR A 72 -9.31 21.44 -7.34
N SER A 73 -10.03 20.98 -8.37
CA SER A 73 -9.99 21.54 -9.73
C SER A 73 -8.60 21.56 -10.40
N THR A 74 -7.67 20.74 -9.89
CA THR A 74 -6.26 20.69 -10.34
C THR A 74 -6.01 19.74 -11.51
N GLY A 75 -6.91 18.79 -11.75
CA GLY A 75 -6.77 17.82 -12.85
C GLY A 75 -7.44 18.28 -14.14
N SER A 76 -6.84 17.94 -15.28
CA SER A 76 -7.50 18.06 -16.58
C SER A 76 -8.56 16.95 -16.76
N LEU A 77 -9.52 17.17 -17.65
CA LEU A 77 -10.49 16.13 -18.02
C LEU A 77 -9.79 14.89 -18.59
N ASP A 78 -8.71 15.10 -19.34
CA ASP A 78 -7.96 14.00 -19.96
C ASP A 78 -7.23 13.17 -18.91
N ASP A 79 -6.67 13.78 -17.86
CA ASP A 79 -6.06 13.07 -16.74
C ASP A 79 -7.08 12.22 -15.96
N ILE A 80 -8.28 12.77 -15.75
CA ILE A 80 -9.38 12.06 -15.08
C ILE A 80 -9.82 10.86 -15.93
N LYS A 81 -10.01 11.07 -17.24
CA LYS A 81 -10.37 9.99 -18.18
C LYS A 81 -9.30 8.90 -18.21
N ALA A 82 -8.03 9.27 -18.34
CA ALA A 82 -6.91 8.33 -18.36
C ALA A 82 -6.83 7.51 -17.07
N THR A 83 -7.06 8.15 -15.92
CA THR A 83 -7.09 7.47 -14.61
C THR A 83 -8.26 6.50 -14.49
N LEU A 84 -9.47 6.90 -14.89
CA LEU A 84 -10.65 6.02 -14.89
C LEU A 84 -10.49 4.86 -15.87
N SER A 85 -9.96 5.09 -17.07
CA SER A 85 -9.66 4.02 -18.04
C SER A 85 -8.68 2.99 -17.48
N ARG A 86 -7.60 3.43 -16.82
CA ARG A 86 -6.67 2.52 -16.13
C ARG A 86 -7.37 1.68 -15.06
N CYS A 87 -8.27 2.28 -14.28
CA CYS A 87 -9.05 1.52 -13.30
C CYS A 87 -9.94 0.48 -13.98
N PHE A 88 -10.63 0.84 -15.07
CA PHE A 88 -11.45 -0.11 -15.83
C PHE A 88 -10.61 -1.25 -16.40
N GLU A 89 -9.42 -0.98 -16.93
CA GLU A 89 -8.48 -2.00 -17.41
C GLU A 89 -8.04 -2.95 -16.28
N LEU A 90 -7.75 -2.44 -15.09
CA LEU A 90 -7.39 -3.26 -13.92
C LEU A 90 -8.54 -4.18 -13.48
N VAL A 91 -9.78 -3.69 -13.52
CA VAL A 91 -10.97 -4.47 -13.14
C VAL A 91 -11.37 -5.48 -14.22
N HIS A 92 -11.19 -5.14 -15.50
CA HIS A 92 -11.58 -5.98 -16.64
C HIS A 92 -10.46 -6.86 -17.20
N ARG A 93 -9.22 -6.74 -16.69
CA ARG A 93 -8.07 -7.44 -17.24
C ARG A 93 -8.34 -8.96 -17.36
N PRO A 94 -8.16 -9.57 -18.54
CA PRO A 94 -8.38 -11.00 -18.70
C PRO A 94 -7.35 -11.80 -17.89
N ARG A 95 -7.81 -12.86 -17.22
CA ARG A 95 -7.04 -13.75 -16.31
C ARG A 95 -5.74 -14.37 -16.86
N ARG A 96 -5.34 -14.13 -18.12
CA ARG A 96 -4.35 -14.96 -18.84
C ARG A 96 -3.34 -14.21 -19.70
N THR A 97 -3.30 -12.89 -19.71
CA THR A 97 -2.46 -12.17 -20.69
C THR A 97 -0.96 -12.14 -20.35
N SER A 98 -0.56 -12.48 -19.12
CA SER A 98 0.85 -12.68 -18.79
C SER A 98 1.03 -13.69 -17.65
N PRO A 99 1.99 -14.62 -17.74
CA PRO A 99 2.41 -15.45 -16.61
C PRO A 99 3.02 -14.63 -15.46
N SER A 100 3.20 -13.31 -15.63
CA SER A 100 3.64 -12.39 -14.58
C SER A 100 2.56 -11.82 -13.69
N ASP A 101 1.31 -11.89 -14.14
CA ASP A 101 0.20 -11.21 -13.50
C ASP A 101 -0.54 -12.23 -12.65
N GLU A 102 -0.13 -12.37 -11.38
CA GLU A 102 -0.88 -13.19 -10.43
C GLU A 102 -2.34 -12.69 -10.38
N PRO A 103 -3.33 -13.58 -10.58
CA PRO A 103 -4.72 -13.18 -10.52
C PRO A 103 -5.03 -12.62 -9.13
N CYS A 104 -5.43 -11.36 -9.09
CA CYS A 104 -5.86 -10.70 -7.87
C CYS A 104 -7.22 -11.25 -7.46
N ALA A 105 -7.25 -12.35 -6.71
CA ALA A 105 -8.48 -13.07 -6.37
C ALA A 105 -9.56 -12.17 -5.74
N ILE A 106 -9.16 -11.16 -4.97
CA ILE A 106 -10.07 -10.17 -4.37
C ILE A 106 -10.75 -9.27 -5.42
N VAL A 107 -10.06 -8.89 -6.49
CA VAL A 107 -10.67 -8.12 -7.60
C VAL A 107 -11.72 -8.96 -8.31
N ASP A 108 -11.41 -10.23 -8.60
CA ASP A 108 -12.35 -11.13 -9.25
C ASP A 108 -13.58 -11.40 -8.38
N GLU A 109 -13.38 -11.64 -7.09
CA GLU A 109 -14.43 -12.01 -6.16
C GLU A 109 -15.37 -10.86 -5.81
N TYR A 110 -14.86 -9.62 -5.79
CA TYR A 110 -15.60 -8.41 -5.44
C TYR A 110 -15.71 -7.42 -6.61
N ARG A 111 -15.59 -7.92 -7.85
CA ARG A 111 -15.63 -7.14 -9.09
C ARG A 111 -16.84 -6.21 -9.14
N THR A 112 -18.01 -6.72 -8.78
CA THR A 112 -19.27 -5.95 -8.78
C THR A 112 -19.20 -4.70 -7.90
N ALA A 113 -18.54 -4.78 -6.74
CA ALA A 113 -18.39 -3.63 -5.85
C ALA A 113 -17.44 -2.57 -6.44
N LEU A 114 -16.35 -3.00 -7.09
CA LEU A 114 -15.43 -2.09 -7.78
C LEU A 114 -16.09 -1.43 -9.00
N LEU A 115 -16.80 -2.21 -9.81
CA LEU A 115 -17.55 -1.68 -10.95
C LEU A 115 -18.58 -0.66 -10.50
N HIS A 116 -19.35 -0.96 -9.45
CA HIS A 116 -20.29 0.01 -8.89
C HIS A 116 -19.61 1.33 -8.51
N ALA A 117 -18.49 1.27 -7.78
CA ALA A 117 -17.74 2.47 -7.40
C ALA A 117 -17.18 3.22 -8.62
N LEU A 118 -16.71 2.50 -9.65
CA LEU A 118 -16.17 3.08 -10.88
C LEU A 118 -17.24 3.71 -11.76
N ASP A 119 -18.31 2.97 -12.06
CA ASP A 119 -19.42 3.40 -12.91
C ASP A 119 -20.10 4.62 -12.31
N THR A 120 -20.38 4.60 -11.00
CA THR A 120 -20.93 5.79 -10.32
C THR A 120 -19.98 6.98 -10.34
N THR A 121 -18.67 6.77 -10.18
CA THR A 121 -17.68 7.85 -10.30
C THR A 121 -17.65 8.41 -11.72
N PHE A 122 -17.61 7.54 -12.73
CA PHE A 122 -17.59 7.92 -14.13
C PHE A 122 -18.83 8.72 -14.51
N LEU A 123 -20.03 8.24 -14.14
CA LEU A 123 -21.29 8.93 -14.40
C LEU A 123 -21.33 10.31 -13.74
N MET A 124 -20.90 10.41 -12.48
CA MET A 124 -20.87 11.70 -11.78
C MET A 124 -19.88 12.67 -12.40
N VAL A 125 -18.68 12.20 -12.79
CA VAL A 125 -17.70 13.00 -13.52
C VAL A 125 -18.32 13.51 -14.82
N ALA A 126 -18.91 12.62 -15.63
CA ALA A 126 -19.55 13.00 -16.89
C ALA A 126 -20.66 14.06 -16.68
N CYS A 127 -21.52 13.88 -15.67
CA CYS A 127 -22.57 14.86 -15.33
C CYS A 127 -22.00 16.25 -15.02
N VAL A 128 -20.91 16.31 -14.25
CA VAL A 128 -20.26 17.59 -13.88
C VAL A 128 -19.65 18.28 -15.10
N PHE A 129 -18.99 17.53 -15.99
CA PHE A 129 -18.36 18.10 -17.17
C PHE A 129 -19.37 18.48 -18.27
N ASP A 130 -20.38 17.64 -18.50
CA ASP A 130 -21.43 17.89 -19.48
C ASP A 130 -22.52 18.84 -18.97
N ARG A 131 -22.47 19.21 -17.68
CA ARG A 131 -23.48 20.05 -17.00
C ARG A 131 -24.89 19.47 -17.09
N LYS A 132 -24.99 18.15 -16.94
CA LYS A 132 -26.24 17.39 -16.94
C LYS A 132 -26.59 16.93 -15.54
N ASN A 133 -27.87 16.78 -15.27
CA ASN A 133 -28.31 16.09 -14.06
C ASN A 133 -28.12 14.58 -14.20
N LEU A 134 -28.00 13.86 -13.08
CA LEU A 134 -27.94 12.38 -13.10
C LEU A 134 -29.17 11.78 -13.78
N GLU A 135 -30.33 12.43 -13.68
CA GLU A 135 -31.59 11.95 -14.26
C GLU A 135 -31.61 11.99 -15.79
N GLU A 136 -30.77 12.84 -16.38
CA GLU A 136 -30.67 13.05 -17.82
C GLU A 136 -29.69 12.06 -18.46
N VAL A 137 -29.03 11.21 -17.68
CA VAL A 137 -28.03 10.25 -18.15
C VAL A 137 -28.61 8.83 -18.11
N PRO A 138 -28.98 8.23 -19.26
CA PRO A 138 -29.66 6.93 -19.33
C PRO A 138 -28.88 5.80 -18.66
N ALA A 139 -27.55 5.83 -18.75
CA ALA A 139 -26.68 4.83 -18.13
C ALA A 139 -26.83 4.73 -16.60
N THR A 140 -27.42 5.74 -15.93
CA THR A 140 -27.71 5.69 -14.50
C THR A 140 -28.73 4.62 -14.11
N GLU A 141 -29.62 4.23 -15.01
CA GLU A 141 -30.63 3.19 -14.76
C GLU A 141 -30.01 1.78 -14.66
N HIS A 142 -28.84 1.59 -15.28
CA HIS A 142 -28.13 0.31 -15.29
C HIS A 142 -27.23 0.13 -14.06
N VAL A 143 -27.03 1.18 -13.25
CA VAL A 143 -26.25 1.08 -12.02
C VAL A 143 -27.13 0.53 -10.89
N PRO A 144 -26.81 -0.64 -10.34
CA PRO A 144 -27.59 -1.21 -9.25
C PRO A 144 -27.55 -0.31 -8.01
N LYS A 145 -28.71 -0.09 -7.39
CA LYS A 145 -28.81 0.66 -6.13
C LYS A 145 -28.10 -0.12 -5.02
N TYR A 146 -27.44 0.58 -4.09
CA TYR A 146 -26.75 -0.10 -3.00
C TYR A 146 -27.69 -0.95 -2.13
N GLU A 147 -28.92 -0.51 -1.90
CA GLU A 147 -29.92 -1.29 -1.15
C GLU A 147 -30.22 -2.65 -1.77
N SER A 148 -30.21 -2.77 -3.11
CA SER A 148 -30.50 -4.02 -3.81
C SER A 148 -29.30 -4.97 -3.89
N MET A 149 -28.12 -4.56 -3.45
CA MET A 149 -26.93 -5.40 -3.47
C MET A 149 -26.94 -6.48 -2.39
N ASP A 150 -26.26 -7.58 -2.65
CA ASP A 150 -26.03 -8.64 -1.67
C ASP A 150 -25.05 -8.19 -0.58
N VAL A 151 -25.04 -8.92 0.55
CA VAL A 151 -24.22 -8.59 1.73
C VAL A 151 -22.74 -8.54 1.38
N LYS A 152 -22.29 -9.44 0.50
CA LYS A 152 -20.90 -9.53 0.04
C LYS A 152 -20.47 -8.26 -0.69
N THR A 153 -21.26 -7.79 -1.67
CA THR A 153 -20.96 -6.55 -2.39
C THR A 153 -21.05 -5.34 -1.48
N LYS A 154 -22.06 -5.28 -0.60
CA LYS A 154 -22.20 -4.18 0.37
C LYS A 154 -21.02 -4.08 1.32
N SER A 155 -20.55 -5.21 1.87
CA SER A 155 -19.36 -5.28 2.71
C SER A 155 -18.12 -4.76 1.99
N ALA A 156 -17.93 -5.15 0.73
CA ALA A 156 -16.83 -4.67 -0.09
C ALA A 156 -16.91 -3.15 -0.37
N ILE A 157 -18.10 -2.59 -0.62
CA ILE A 157 -18.28 -1.14 -0.75
C ILE A 157 -17.88 -0.40 0.53
N TRP A 158 -18.22 -0.93 1.72
CA TRP A 158 -17.75 -0.36 2.98
C TRP A 158 -16.23 -0.39 3.11
N ALA A 159 -15.59 -1.45 2.62
CA ALA A 159 -14.14 -1.53 2.62
C ALA A 159 -13.48 -0.55 1.63
N ILE A 160 -14.03 -0.40 0.41
CA ILE A 160 -13.61 0.66 -0.53
C ILE A 160 -13.70 2.01 0.17
N ARG A 161 -14.84 2.31 0.79
CA ARG A 161 -15.05 3.58 1.51
C ARG A 161 -14.02 3.79 2.63
N ALA A 162 -13.73 2.75 3.40
CA ALA A 162 -12.71 2.80 4.45
C ALA A 162 -11.33 3.13 3.88
N GLN A 163 -10.93 2.46 2.79
CA GLN A 163 -9.66 2.68 2.13
C GLN A 163 -9.56 4.05 1.45
N VAL A 164 -10.65 4.56 0.85
CA VAL A 164 -10.71 5.93 0.32
C VAL A 164 -10.41 6.93 1.43
N LYS A 165 -11.11 6.81 2.56
CA LYS A 165 -10.94 7.68 3.73
C LYS A 165 -9.54 7.59 4.33
N LEU A 166 -9.00 6.39 4.45
CA LEU A 166 -7.64 6.15 4.94
C LEU A 166 -6.61 6.75 3.98
N THR A 167 -6.77 6.61 2.66
CA THR A 167 -5.84 7.15 1.68
C THR A 167 -5.83 8.68 1.69
N CYS A 168 -6.99 9.33 1.84
CA CYS A 168 -7.05 10.77 2.04
C CYS A 168 -6.26 11.21 3.28
N TYR A 169 -6.40 10.48 4.40
CA TYR A 169 -5.65 10.75 5.62
C TYR A 169 -4.14 10.58 5.42
N LEU A 170 -3.71 9.48 4.80
CA LEU A 170 -2.29 9.20 4.53
C LEU A 170 -1.68 10.15 3.50
N GLY A 171 -2.50 10.75 2.64
CA GLY A 171 -2.03 11.70 1.62
C GLY A 171 -1.63 13.07 2.16
N LEU A 172 -1.93 13.38 3.43
CA LEU A 172 -1.60 14.66 4.07
C LEU A 172 -0.08 14.85 4.20
N GLY A 173 0.38 16.10 4.08
CA GLY A 173 1.75 16.51 4.37
C GLY A 173 2.07 16.48 5.87
N THR A 174 3.35 16.39 6.21
CA THR A 174 3.87 16.29 7.59
C THR A 174 3.96 17.63 8.33
N ASP A 175 3.81 18.75 7.62
CA ASP A 175 4.07 20.10 8.15
C ASP A 175 2.90 20.73 8.93
N GLU A 176 1.71 20.13 8.89
CA GLU A 176 0.56 20.63 9.66
C GLU A 176 0.47 19.92 11.02
N ALA A 177 0.74 20.69 12.08
CA ALA A 177 0.69 20.24 13.46
C ALA A 177 -0.62 19.47 13.80
N PRO A 178 -0.55 18.41 14.63
CA PRO A 178 -1.66 17.49 14.86
C PRO A 178 -2.66 18.07 15.85
N VAL A 179 -3.39 19.13 15.49
CA VAL A 179 -4.28 19.80 16.47
C VAL A 179 -5.60 19.05 16.64
N MET A 180 -6.08 18.29 15.65
CA MET A 180 -7.17 17.33 15.84
C MET A 180 -7.01 16.18 14.84
N ARG A 181 -7.19 14.92 15.29
CA ARG A 181 -7.26 13.77 14.37
C ARG A 181 -8.27 14.11 13.27
N PRO A 182 -7.88 14.14 11.99
CA PRO A 182 -8.81 14.45 10.92
C PRO A 182 -10.02 13.50 11.02
N PRO A 183 -11.27 13.99 10.92
CA PRO A 183 -12.47 13.16 10.96
C PRO A 183 -12.42 11.94 10.02
N SER A 184 -11.59 12.00 8.97
CA SER A 184 -11.35 10.95 8.01
C SER A 184 -10.82 9.64 8.58
N LEU A 185 -9.95 9.64 9.60
CA LEU A 185 -9.42 8.39 10.17
C LEU A 185 -10.49 7.65 11.00
N MET A 186 -11.28 8.37 11.79
CA MET A 186 -12.40 7.77 12.55
C MET A 186 -13.48 7.25 11.60
N ASP A 187 -13.81 8.00 10.55
CA ASP A 187 -14.71 7.55 9.48
C ASP A 187 -14.19 6.28 8.79
N ALA A 188 -12.89 6.21 8.49
CA ALA A 188 -12.27 5.03 7.90
C ALA A 188 -12.39 3.81 8.81
N LEU A 189 -12.13 3.99 10.10
CA LEU A 189 -12.21 2.93 11.11
C LEU A 189 -13.65 2.42 11.29
N LEU A 190 -14.65 3.32 11.31
CA LEU A 190 -16.07 2.96 11.34
C LEU A 190 -16.48 2.18 10.08
N ALA A 191 -16.04 2.64 8.91
CA ALA A 191 -16.34 1.96 7.65
C ALA A 191 -15.70 0.56 7.58
N ALA A 192 -14.46 0.40 8.03
CA ALA A 192 -13.80 -0.90 8.07
C ALA A 192 -14.42 -1.84 9.11
N SER A 193 -14.85 -1.32 10.28
CA SER A 193 -15.61 -2.12 11.24
C SER A 193 -16.88 -2.68 10.59
N ARG A 194 -17.66 -1.83 9.90
CA ARG A 194 -18.89 -2.25 9.21
C ARG A 194 -18.60 -3.31 8.13
N ALA A 195 -17.57 -3.11 7.31
CA ALA A 195 -17.18 -4.09 6.29
C ALA A 195 -16.91 -5.48 6.91
N LYS A 196 -16.10 -5.50 7.98
CA LYS A 196 -15.73 -6.69 8.74
C LYS A 196 -16.93 -7.34 9.45
N ASP A 197 -17.84 -6.55 10.02
CA ASP A 197 -19.02 -7.06 10.73
C ASP A 197 -20.06 -7.63 9.74
N MET A 198 -20.16 -7.08 8.52
CA MET A 198 -21.05 -7.59 7.48
C MET A 198 -20.57 -8.90 6.84
N LEU A 199 -19.25 -9.07 6.68
CA LEU A 199 -18.66 -10.28 6.11
C LEU A 199 -17.50 -10.77 6.98
N PRO A 200 -17.78 -11.38 8.14
CA PRO A 200 -16.76 -11.79 9.10
C PRO A 200 -15.93 -12.99 8.63
N SER A 201 -16.25 -13.63 7.52
CA SER A 201 -15.38 -14.65 6.91
C SER A 201 -14.25 -14.03 6.08
N GLU A 202 -14.34 -12.74 5.70
CA GLU A 202 -13.33 -12.12 4.83
C GLU A 202 -12.11 -11.63 5.62
N GLY A 203 -10.96 -12.23 5.33
CA GLY A 203 -9.69 -11.89 5.97
C GLY A 203 -9.21 -10.47 5.68
N HIS A 204 -9.37 -9.95 4.45
CA HIS A 204 -8.89 -8.60 4.12
C HIS A 204 -9.60 -7.51 4.91
N TRP A 205 -10.91 -7.63 5.15
CA TRP A 205 -11.64 -6.62 5.93
C TRP A 205 -11.24 -6.64 7.41
N LYS A 206 -10.97 -7.82 7.96
CA LYS A 206 -10.40 -7.95 9.30
C LYS A 206 -9.00 -7.34 9.39
N ALA A 207 -8.15 -7.61 8.42
CA ALA A 207 -6.81 -7.04 8.38
C ALA A 207 -6.87 -5.51 8.23
N LEU A 208 -7.70 -4.99 7.33
CA LEU A 208 -7.91 -3.56 7.15
C LEU A 208 -8.37 -2.86 8.43
N TYR A 209 -9.36 -3.42 9.12
CA TYR A 209 -9.80 -2.89 10.41
C TYR A 209 -8.70 -3.01 11.49
N GLY A 210 -8.06 -4.17 11.59
CA GLY A 210 -7.00 -4.43 12.57
C GLY A 210 -5.78 -3.54 12.39
N ASP A 211 -5.36 -3.26 11.16
CA ASP A 211 -4.21 -2.41 10.85
C ASP A 211 -4.43 -0.96 11.30
N MET A 212 -5.67 -0.47 11.23
CA MET A 212 -6.06 0.87 11.67
C MET A 212 -6.27 1.00 13.18
N LEU A 213 -6.34 -0.11 13.93
CA LEU A 213 -6.45 -0.03 15.38
C LEU A 213 -5.15 0.48 16.02
N PRO A 214 -5.23 1.23 17.13
CA PRO A 214 -4.06 1.53 17.95
C PRO A 214 -3.27 0.28 18.35
N ASP A 215 -1.95 0.41 18.49
CA ASP A 215 -1.07 -0.74 18.80
C ASP A 215 -1.32 -1.34 20.19
N ASP A 216 -1.81 -0.53 21.13
CA ASP A 216 -2.22 -0.91 22.49
C ASP A 216 -3.61 -1.56 22.56
N ASN A 217 -4.35 -1.64 21.43
CA ASN A 217 -5.66 -2.24 21.43
C ASN A 217 -5.57 -3.76 21.68
N PRO A 218 -6.19 -4.28 22.76
CA PRO A 218 -6.02 -5.68 23.17
C PRO A 218 -6.59 -6.69 22.18
N ARG A 219 -7.45 -6.25 21.24
CA ARG A 219 -8.05 -7.11 20.22
C ARG A 219 -7.24 -7.16 18.93
N LYS A 220 -6.27 -6.26 18.72
CA LYS A 220 -5.55 -6.11 17.45
C LYS A 220 -4.83 -7.40 17.04
N LEU A 221 -4.08 -8.03 17.96
CA LEU A 221 -3.37 -9.28 17.68
C LEU A 221 -4.32 -10.39 17.22
N THR A 222 -5.40 -10.61 17.98
CA THR A 222 -6.40 -11.64 17.70
C THR A 222 -7.09 -11.39 16.37
N LEU A 223 -7.42 -10.13 16.05
CA LEU A 223 -8.02 -9.75 14.78
C LEU A 223 -7.09 -10.04 13.60
N LEU A 224 -5.82 -9.66 13.68
CA LEU A 224 -4.84 -9.89 12.60
C LEU A 224 -4.52 -11.38 12.41
N ARG A 225 -4.42 -12.16 13.49
CA ARG A 225 -4.30 -13.63 13.41
C ARG A 225 -5.51 -14.26 12.73
N ASN A 226 -6.72 -13.84 13.12
CA ASN A 226 -7.96 -14.31 12.51
C ASN A 226 -8.12 -13.86 11.05
N ALA A 227 -7.56 -12.71 10.68
CA ALA A 227 -7.52 -12.23 9.31
C ALA A 227 -6.68 -13.16 8.43
N ALA A 228 -5.42 -13.40 8.83
CA ALA A 228 -4.49 -14.28 8.12
C ALA A 228 -4.99 -15.73 8.00
N ARG A 229 -5.67 -16.24 9.04
CA ARG A 229 -6.31 -17.57 9.01
C ARG A 229 -7.50 -17.62 8.06
N ALA A 230 -8.33 -16.58 8.05
CA ALA A 230 -9.52 -16.54 7.22
C ALA A 230 -9.17 -16.39 5.73
N ARG A 231 -8.13 -15.62 5.42
CA ARG A 231 -7.57 -15.54 4.08
C ARG A 231 -6.09 -15.23 4.17
N ARG A 232 -5.27 -16.13 3.65
CA ARG A 232 -3.83 -15.92 3.49
C ARG A 232 -3.58 -15.10 2.23
N SER A 233 -2.93 -13.95 2.38
CA SER A 233 -2.58 -13.04 1.28
C SER A 233 -1.37 -12.18 1.68
N PRO A 234 -0.68 -11.52 0.73
CA PRO A 234 0.42 -10.62 1.07
C PRO A 234 0.00 -9.60 2.13
N PHE A 235 -1.16 -8.96 1.93
CA PHE A 235 -1.68 -7.92 2.82
C PHE A 235 -1.98 -8.43 4.25
N THR A 236 -2.65 -9.57 4.37
CA THR A 236 -3.01 -10.09 5.70
C THR A 236 -1.78 -10.58 6.48
N LEU A 237 -0.80 -11.19 5.80
CA LEU A 237 0.45 -11.62 6.41
C LEU A 237 1.35 -10.45 6.79
N THR A 238 1.52 -9.45 5.93
CA THR A 238 2.35 -8.28 6.24
C THR A 238 1.74 -7.42 7.35
N CYS A 239 0.42 -7.25 7.41
CA CYS A 239 -0.24 -6.59 8.54
C CYS A 239 0.05 -7.31 9.87
N LEU A 240 -0.10 -8.63 9.91
CA LEU A 240 0.21 -9.44 11.10
C LEU A 240 1.71 -9.37 11.44
N SER A 241 2.57 -9.55 10.46
CA SER A 241 4.04 -9.49 10.60
C SER A 241 4.50 -8.17 11.19
N ARG A 242 4.06 -7.02 10.65
CA ARG A 242 4.43 -5.70 11.15
C ARG A 242 3.98 -5.50 12.59
N TYR A 243 2.80 -6.00 12.97
CA TYR A 243 2.33 -5.87 14.33
C TYR A 243 3.08 -6.78 15.31
N LEU A 244 3.38 -8.02 14.94
CA LEU A 244 4.23 -8.91 15.73
C LEU A 244 5.63 -8.34 15.92
N TYR A 245 6.18 -7.71 14.88
CA TYR A 245 7.47 -7.03 14.96
C TYR A 245 7.48 -5.93 16.03
N LYS A 246 6.43 -5.11 16.08
CA LYS A 246 6.25 -4.09 17.12
C LYS A 246 6.12 -4.67 18.53
N LEU A 247 5.57 -5.87 18.66
CA LEU A 247 5.51 -6.60 19.94
C LEU A 247 6.84 -7.28 20.31
N GLY A 248 7.86 -7.20 19.46
CA GLY A 248 9.14 -7.90 19.65
C GLY A 248 9.07 -9.41 19.38
N ASP A 249 7.99 -9.91 18.77
CA ASP A 249 7.79 -11.33 18.49
C ASP A 249 8.59 -11.73 17.24
N HIS A 250 9.46 -12.75 17.39
CA HIS A 250 10.29 -13.26 16.30
C HIS A 250 9.51 -13.88 15.14
N ALA A 251 8.28 -14.35 15.39
CA ALA A 251 7.41 -14.89 14.34
C ALA A 251 7.09 -13.85 13.25
N ALA A 252 7.30 -12.56 13.53
CA ALA A 252 7.21 -11.50 12.53
C ALA A 252 8.13 -11.75 11.33
N PHE A 253 9.38 -12.15 11.57
CA PHE A 253 10.36 -12.33 10.50
C PHE A 253 9.98 -13.50 9.58
N ASP A 254 9.54 -14.61 10.19
CA ASP A 254 9.08 -15.80 9.46
C ASP A 254 7.87 -15.47 8.58
N LEU A 255 6.88 -14.76 9.11
CA LEU A 255 5.68 -14.37 8.35
C LEU A 255 5.99 -13.41 7.20
N CYS A 256 6.96 -12.50 7.38
CA CYS A 256 7.40 -11.61 6.32
C CYS A 256 8.15 -12.39 5.21
N ALA A 257 9.02 -13.32 5.59
CA ALA A 257 9.73 -14.19 4.66
C ALA A 257 8.78 -15.11 3.89
N ASP A 258 7.82 -15.74 4.58
CA ASP A 258 6.73 -16.52 3.98
C ASP A 258 6.00 -15.75 2.88
N ALA A 259 5.64 -14.49 3.16
CA ALA A 259 4.95 -13.65 2.19
C ALA A 259 5.81 -13.35 0.95
N LEU A 260 7.13 -13.24 1.11
CA LEU A 260 8.06 -13.05 -0.01
C LEU A 260 8.29 -14.32 -0.83
N VAL A 261 8.30 -15.48 -0.18
CA VAL A 261 8.43 -16.78 -0.86
C VAL A 261 7.18 -17.05 -1.69
N GLU A 262 6.00 -16.83 -1.10
CA GLU A 262 4.72 -17.09 -1.75
C GLU A 262 4.38 -16.03 -2.81
N TRP A 263 4.74 -14.75 -2.57
CA TRP A 263 4.46 -13.64 -3.49
C TRP A 263 5.69 -12.74 -3.72
N PRO A 264 6.73 -13.23 -4.42
CA PRO A 264 8.00 -12.51 -4.60
C PRO A 264 7.86 -11.19 -5.36
N ARG A 265 6.77 -11.01 -6.11
CA ARG A 265 6.46 -9.79 -6.87
C ARG A 265 5.51 -8.84 -6.15
N SER A 266 5.04 -9.19 -4.94
CA SER A 266 4.20 -8.29 -4.16
C SER A 266 5.02 -7.08 -3.71
N VAL A 267 4.67 -5.91 -4.23
CA VAL A 267 5.28 -4.62 -3.81
C VAL A 267 5.15 -4.47 -2.29
N HIS A 268 4.01 -4.84 -1.73
CA HIS A 268 3.76 -4.69 -0.30
C HIS A 268 4.58 -5.64 0.57
N ALA A 269 4.79 -6.90 0.16
CA ALA A 269 5.67 -7.82 0.87
C ALA A 269 7.13 -7.32 0.83
N ASN A 270 7.61 -6.91 -0.35
CA ASN A 270 8.97 -6.39 -0.53
C ASN A 270 9.20 -5.10 0.29
N VAL A 271 8.27 -4.15 0.25
CA VAL A 271 8.35 -2.93 1.07
C VAL A 271 8.36 -3.26 2.56
N SER A 272 7.48 -4.17 3.00
CA SER A 272 7.38 -4.55 4.41
C SER A 272 8.68 -5.15 4.93
N TYR A 273 9.31 -6.03 4.14
CA TYR A 273 10.59 -6.64 4.50
C TYR A 273 11.71 -5.59 4.61
N VAL A 274 11.83 -4.71 3.62
CA VAL A 274 12.84 -3.64 3.63
C VAL A 274 12.65 -2.73 4.84
N LEU A 275 11.41 -2.31 5.12
CA LEU A 275 11.11 -1.49 6.29
C LEU A 275 11.44 -2.21 7.59
N MET A 276 11.08 -3.48 7.74
CA MET A 276 11.42 -4.27 8.92
C MET A 276 12.94 -4.41 9.08
N TYR A 277 13.69 -4.62 7.99
CA TYR A 277 15.16 -4.67 8.03
C TYR A 277 15.76 -3.36 8.50
N LEU A 278 15.36 -2.24 7.91
CA LEU A 278 15.88 -0.90 8.25
C LEU A 278 15.54 -0.47 9.68
N SER A 279 14.49 -1.07 10.24
CA SER A 279 14.01 -0.79 11.60
C SER A 279 14.56 -1.77 12.63
N CYS A 280 15.19 -2.86 12.19
CA CYS A 280 15.61 -3.95 13.06
C CYS A 280 16.81 -3.55 13.91
N SER A 281 16.60 -3.49 15.22
CA SER A 281 17.68 -3.28 16.19
C SER A 281 18.44 -4.57 16.53
N VAL A 282 17.97 -5.74 16.07
CA VAL A 282 18.54 -7.06 16.38
C VAL A 282 19.37 -7.56 15.19
N PRO A 283 20.71 -7.58 15.30
CA PRO A 283 21.57 -8.08 14.24
C PRO A 283 21.26 -9.54 13.86
N GLY A 284 21.33 -9.85 12.56
CA GLY A 284 21.26 -11.23 12.05
C GLY A 284 19.87 -11.87 11.96
N LYS A 285 18.80 -11.20 12.41
CA LYS A 285 17.42 -11.70 12.29
C LYS A 285 16.82 -11.55 10.89
N LEU A 286 17.23 -10.52 10.16
CA LEU A 286 16.85 -10.29 8.78
C LEU A 286 18.10 -10.25 7.91
N SER A 287 18.02 -10.91 6.74
CA SER A 287 19.11 -10.91 5.77
C SER A 287 19.16 -9.58 5.03
N ARG A 288 20.32 -8.91 5.14
CA ARG A 288 20.64 -7.72 4.34
C ARG A 288 20.60 -8.00 2.84
N CYS A 289 21.17 -9.13 2.42
CA CYS A 289 21.14 -9.53 1.02
C CYS A 289 19.69 -9.65 0.52
N LEU A 290 18.80 -10.24 1.33
CA LEU A 290 17.38 -10.31 0.97
C LEU A 290 16.73 -8.92 0.94
N ALA A 291 17.09 -8.00 1.84
CA ALA A 291 16.60 -6.61 1.80
C ALA A 291 17.05 -5.88 0.52
N GLU A 292 18.31 -6.03 0.13
CA GLU A 292 18.87 -5.47 -1.11
C GLU A 292 18.17 -6.08 -2.34
N GLN A 293 17.88 -7.38 -2.35
CA GLN A 293 17.13 -8.01 -3.43
C GLN A 293 15.69 -7.52 -3.50
N CYS A 294 15.00 -7.39 -2.36
CA CYS A 294 13.65 -6.84 -2.30
C CYS A 294 13.63 -5.43 -2.87
N LEU A 295 14.62 -4.61 -2.51
CA LEU A 295 14.77 -3.27 -3.03
C LEU A 295 15.02 -3.24 -4.54
N LEU A 296 15.89 -4.10 -5.07
CA LEU A 296 16.12 -4.22 -6.51
C LEU A 296 14.85 -4.63 -7.26
N ARG A 297 14.05 -5.54 -6.68
CA ARG A 297 12.74 -5.91 -7.24
C ARG A 297 11.79 -4.72 -7.22
N LEU A 298 11.71 -3.97 -6.11
CA LEU A 298 10.90 -2.76 -6.02
C LEU A 298 11.30 -1.72 -7.06
N GLN A 299 12.60 -1.46 -7.25
CA GLN A 299 13.06 -0.51 -8.27
C GLN A 299 12.68 -0.92 -9.69
N ARG A 300 12.59 -2.23 -9.98
CA ARG A 300 12.10 -2.74 -11.27
C ARG A 300 10.58 -2.65 -11.40
N LEU A 301 9.85 -2.95 -10.33
CA LEU A 301 8.38 -2.93 -10.32
C LEU A 301 7.82 -1.50 -10.33
N THR A 302 8.51 -0.58 -9.65
CA THR A 302 8.06 0.78 -9.39
C THR A 302 9.21 1.80 -9.60
N PRO A 303 9.75 1.92 -10.82
CA PRO A 303 10.96 2.71 -11.08
C PRO A 303 10.79 4.21 -10.80
N ALA A 304 9.57 4.72 -10.92
CA ALA A 304 9.23 6.12 -10.71
C ALA A 304 8.79 6.44 -9.26
N CYS A 305 8.79 5.47 -8.34
CA CYS A 305 8.32 5.68 -6.97
C CYS A 305 9.40 6.33 -6.11
N VAL A 306 9.12 7.54 -5.62
CA VAL A 306 10.07 8.34 -4.82
C VAL A 306 10.34 7.68 -3.48
N PHE A 307 9.31 7.10 -2.85
CA PHE A 307 9.46 6.33 -1.61
C PHE A 307 10.47 5.18 -1.74
N VAL A 308 10.43 4.40 -2.83
CA VAL A 308 11.36 3.28 -3.06
C VAL A 308 12.79 3.78 -3.26
N GLN A 309 12.96 4.92 -3.91
CA GLN A 309 14.27 5.57 -4.03
C GLN A 309 14.81 6.01 -2.66
N GLY A 310 13.94 6.54 -1.79
CA GLY A 310 14.26 6.84 -0.38
C GLY A 310 14.70 5.61 0.42
N LEU A 311 13.97 4.49 0.31
CA LEU A 311 14.38 3.22 0.94
C LEU A 311 15.74 2.74 0.45
N ALA A 312 16.04 2.94 -0.84
CA ALA A 312 17.32 2.56 -1.41
C ALA A 312 18.49 3.34 -0.82
N LEU A 313 18.29 4.63 -0.58
CA LEU A 313 19.28 5.45 0.11
C LEU A 313 19.48 4.96 1.53
N GLN A 314 18.41 4.79 2.30
CA GLN A 314 18.49 4.43 3.71
C GLN A 314 19.25 3.12 3.90
N LEU A 315 19.00 2.13 3.04
CA LEU A 315 19.72 0.85 3.06
C LEU A 315 21.21 1.01 2.73
N ARG A 316 21.56 1.89 1.79
CA ARG A 316 22.97 2.19 1.46
C ARG A 316 23.69 2.95 2.57
N LEU A 317 23.02 3.87 3.26
CA LEU A 317 23.59 4.60 4.40
C LEU A 317 23.88 3.65 5.56
N GLN A 318 22.91 2.80 5.91
CA GLN A 318 23.10 1.78 6.94
C GLN A 318 24.24 0.82 6.58
N ALA A 319 24.34 0.41 5.31
CA ALA A 319 25.45 -0.40 4.81
C ALA A 319 26.82 0.27 4.96
N ALA A 320 26.90 1.58 4.71
CA ALA A 320 28.14 2.34 4.85
C ALA A 320 28.54 2.49 6.33
N GLU A 321 27.57 2.68 7.23
CA GLU A 321 27.80 2.68 8.67
C GLU A 321 28.31 1.31 9.16
N GLU A 322 27.64 0.21 8.79
CA GLU A 322 28.06 -1.15 9.15
C GLU A 322 29.52 -1.43 8.72
N ASN A 323 29.89 -1.00 7.50
CA ASN A 323 31.24 -1.19 6.97
C ASN A 323 32.30 -0.30 7.64
N SER A 324 31.94 0.90 8.08
CA SER A 324 32.88 1.79 8.79
C SER A 324 33.14 1.32 10.23
N TYR A 325 32.14 0.72 10.89
CA TYR A 325 32.31 0.09 12.20
C TYR A 325 33.16 -1.19 12.14
N LEU A 326 33.06 -1.97 11.07
CA LEU A 326 33.87 -3.18 10.88
C LEU A 326 35.31 -2.90 10.40
N GLY A 327 35.57 -1.71 9.84
CA GLY A 327 36.90 -1.27 9.37
C GLY A 327 37.78 -0.61 10.43
N GLY A 328 37.34 -0.54 11.69
CA GLY A 328 38.08 0.08 12.80
C GLY A 328 39.11 -0.82 13.50
N GLY A 329 39.31 -2.05 13.02
CA GLY A 329 40.36 -2.95 13.50
C GLY A 329 41.20 -3.46 12.33
N ASP A 330 42.51 -3.26 12.41
CA ASP A 330 43.59 -3.70 11.51
C ASP A 330 43.41 -5.09 10.86
N ALA A 331 42.54 -5.21 9.87
CA ALA A 331 42.41 -6.37 9.02
C ALA A 331 42.49 -5.92 7.56
N GLY A 332 43.55 -6.38 6.88
CA GLY A 332 43.98 -5.85 5.60
C GLY A 332 42.97 -5.99 4.45
N GLY A 333 42.98 -4.99 3.57
CA GLY A 333 43.00 -5.23 2.14
C GLY A 333 41.67 -5.37 1.40
N VAL A 334 40.49 -5.30 2.04
CA VAL A 334 39.24 -5.15 1.29
C VAL A 334 38.96 -3.66 1.14
N ALA A 335 39.23 -3.12 -0.05
CA ALA A 335 38.93 -1.74 -0.37
C ALA A 335 37.48 -1.43 0.02
N PRO A 336 37.21 -0.40 0.85
CA PRO A 336 35.84 0.00 1.12
C PRO A 336 35.19 0.27 -0.23
N LEU A 337 34.10 -0.46 -0.52
CA LEU A 337 33.25 -0.19 -1.68
C LEU A 337 32.90 1.28 -1.62
N ARG A 338 33.60 2.10 -2.42
CA ARG A 338 33.34 3.54 -2.45
C ARG A 338 31.87 3.69 -2.80
N PRO A 339 31.05 4.30 -1.93
CA PRO A 339 29.68 4.60 -2.29
C PRO A 339 29.75 5.37 -3.61
N ARG A 340 29.05 4.88 -4.64
CA ARG A 340 28.95 5.63 -5.89
C ARG A 340 28.47 7.03 -5.52
N PRO A 341 29.18 8.09 -5.94
CA PRO A 341 28.73 9.44 -5.66
C PRO A 341 27.31 9.59 -6.20
N PHE A 342 26.42 10.12 -5.38
CA PHE A 342 25.04 10.39 -5.74
C PHE A 342 25.03 11.32 -6.95
N SER A 343 24.20 11.02 -7.94
CA SER A 343 23.93 11.99 -8.99
C SER A 343 23.13 13.17 -8.41
N PRO A 344 23.19 14.37 -9.02
CA PRO A 344 22.33 15.48 -8.64
C PRO A 344 20.83 15.12 -8.65
N THR A 345 20.42 14.25 -9.57
CA THR A 345 19.07 13.68 -9.66
C THR A 345 18.74 12.73 -8.51
N ASP A 346 19.71 11.98 -7.99
CA ASP A 346 19.51 11.18 -6.78
C ASP A 346 19.29 12.12 -5.59
N HIS A 347 20.09 13.20 -5.45
CA HIS A 347 19.94 14.15 -4.36
C HIS A 347 18.59 14.85 -4.32
N GLU A 348 18.05 15.25 -5.47
CA GLU A 348 16.74 15.89 -5.57
C GLU A 348 15.60 14.93 -5.22
N ALA A 349 15.65 13.69 -5.74
CA ALA A 349 14.69 12.65 -5.38
C ALA A 349 14.75 12.28 -3.89
N ILE A 350 15.97 12.28 -3.32
CA ILE A 350 16.23 12.04 -1.90
C ILE A 350 15.63 13.15 -1.03
N HIS A 351 15.89 14.42 -1.35
CA HIS A 351 15.36 15.56 -0.62
C HIS A 351 13.83 15.50 -0.58
N LYS A 352 13.23 15.26 -1.74
CA LYS A 352 11.79 15.12 -1.90
C LYS A 352 11.22 13.92 -1.12
N ALA A 353 11.92 12.79 -1.07
CA ALA A 353 11.50 11.63 -0.29
C ALA A 353 11.53 11.91 1.22
N LEU A 354 12.56 12.62 1.70
CA LEU A 354 12.69 13.00 3.10
C LEU A 354 11.60 14.00 3.50
N GLU A 355 11.35 15.03 2.68
CA GLU A 355 10.28 16.01 2.89
C GLU A 355 8.88 15.37 2.90
N MET A 356 8.62 14.37 2.06
CA MET A 356 7.28 13.77 1.95
C MET A 356 6.97 12.72 3.02
N TYR A 357 7.98 12.03 3.56
CA TYR A 357 7.77 10.82 4.37
C TYR A 357 8.49 10.81 5.73
N VAL A 358 9.43 11.72 6.00
CA VAL A 358 10.10 11.83 7.30
C VAL A 358 9.45 12.94 8.11
N GLY A 359 8.38 12.59 8.82
CA GLY A 359 7.75 13.41 9.85
C GLY A 359 7.57 12.61 11.15
N ASP A 360 7.52 13.30 12.29
CA ASP A 360 7.65 12.72 13.65
C ASP A 360 6.53 11.76 14.12
N GLY A 361 5.57 11.35 13.27
CA GLY A 361 4.38 10.64 13.75
C GLY A 361 3.60 9.74 12.76
N GLU A 362 4.14 9.37 11.61
CA GLU A 362 3.40 8.55 10.62
C GLU A 362 3.32 7.05 10.99
N PRO A 363 2.29 6.30 10.54
CA PRO A 363 2.16 4.85 10.76
C PRO A 363 3.28 4.00 10.13
N TRP A 364 4.13 4.61 9.30
CA TRP A 364 5.33 4.03 8.70
C TRP A 364 6.63 4.30 9.51
N SER A 365 6.51 4.90 10.70
CA SER A 365 7.59 5.27 11.64
C SER A 365 8.34 4.10 12.30
N MET A 366 8.47 2.93 11.64
CA MET A 366 9.32 1.87 12.16
C MET A 366 10.81 2.28 12.19
N VAL A 367 11.20 3.31 11.44
CA VAL A 367 12.53 3.94 11.52
C VAL A 367 12.60 4.91 12.70
N ARG A 368 12.52 4.40 13.94
CA ARG A 368 12.99 5.14 15.13
C ARG A 368 14.25 4.46 15.65
N ARG A 369 15.38 5.16 15.55
CA ARG A 369 16.64 4.74 16.16
C ARG A 369 16.51 4.85 17.68
N GLU A 370 16.36 3.73 18.37
CA GLU A 370 16.80 3.64 19.76
C GLU A 370 18.28 3.19 19.80
N PRO A 371 19.11 3.77 20.67
CA PRO A 371 20.54 3.45 20.73
C PRO A 371 20.74 1.99 21.17
N CYS A 372 21.41 1.21 20.31
CA CYS A 372 21.62 -0.22 20.49
C CYS A 372 22.56 -0.51 21.68
N GLY A 373 22.08 -1.25 22.68
CA GLY A 373 22.92 -1.94 23.65
C GLY A 373 23.61 -3.16 23.03
N ARG A 374 24.89 -3.38 23.33
CA ARG A 374 25.73 -4.45 22.76
C ARG A 374 25.21 -5.85 23.15
N VAL A 375 24.92 -6.68 22.15
CA VAL A 375 24.86 -8.14 22.30
C VAL A 375 25.63 -8.76 21.15
N GLN A 376 26.61 -9.60 21.49
CA GLN A 376 27.51 -10.29 20.57
C GLN A 376 26.93 -11.68 20.31
N LEU A 377 26.65 -12.05 19.04
CA LEU A 377 26.24 -13.42 18.70
C LEU A 377 26.79 -13.91 17.36
N ASP A 378 27.35 -15.11 17.42
CA ASP A 378 27.72 -16.01 16.33
C ASP A 378 26.50 -16.69 15.69
N LYS A 379 26.61 -16.99 14.39
CA LYS A 379 25.83 -17.95 13.57
C LYS A 379 24.70 -17.38 12.69
N CYS A 380 25.08 -16.89 11.51
CA CYS A 380 24.31 -17.03 10.25
C CYS A 380 25.30 -16.91 9.07
N ASN A 381 25.40 -17.93 8.21
CA ASN A 381 26.18 -17.87 6.98
C ASN A 381 25.24 -17.67 5.79
N CYS A 382 25.30 -16.50 5.15
CA CYS A 382 24.62 -16.25 3.88
C CYS A 382 25.64 -16.45 2.76
N VAL A 383 25.41 -17.41 1.85
CA VAL A 383 26.27 -17.61 0.68
C VAL A 383 25.60 -16.95 -0.52
N CYS A 384 26.09 -15.77 -0.88
CA CYS A 384 25.67 -15.05 -2.08
C CYS A 384 26.53 -15.51 -3.26
N SER A 385 25.92 -16.16 -4.27
CA SER A 385 26.54 -16.29 -5.59
C SER A 385 25.86 -15.30 -6.54
N GLY A 386 26.61 -14.73 -7.48
CA GLY A 386 26.23 -13.54 -8.27
C GLY A 386 24.89 -13.58 -8.99
N ASP A 387 24.30 -14.76 -9.18
CA ASP A 387 23.05 -14.93 -9.93
C ASP A 387 21.90 -15.58 -9.13
N CYS A 388 22.12 -16.04 -7.88
CA CYS A 388 21.08 -16.60 -7.00
C CYS A 388 21.49 -16.48 -5.52
N ALA A 389 20.56 -16.05 -4.64
CA ALA A 389 20.73 -16.24 -3.20
C ALA A 389 20.13 -17.59 -2.79
N TYR A 390 20.96 -18.39 -2.12
CA TYR A 390 20.55 -19.64 -1.49
C TYR A 390 20.25 -19.36 -0.01
N LEU A 391 19.06 -19.74 0.45
CA LEU A 391 18.77 -19.85 1.87
C LEU A 391 19.11 -21.28 2.31
N THR A 392 20.13 -21.42 3.14
CA THR A 392 20.50 -22.69 3.77
C THR A 392 20.01 -22.71 5.22
N TYR A 393 18.99 -23.51 5.50
CA TYR A 393 18.57 -23.81 6.87
C TYR A 393 19.30 -25.06 7.35
N LYS A 394 19.87 -25.03 8.57
CA LYS A 394 20.63 -26.17 9.15
C LYS A 394 19.83 -27.48 9.23
N GLU A 395 18.50 -27.41 9.25
CA GLU A 395 17.61 -28.58 9.37
C GLU A 395 16.94 -28.98 8.03
N HIS A 396 17.01 -28.15 6.99
CA HIS A 396 16.23 -28.36 5.74
C HIS A 396 17.04 -28.27 4.43
N GLY A 397 18.35 -28.08 4.51
CA GLY A 397 19.22 -28.03 3.32
C GLY A 397 19.07 -26.73 2.51
N THR A 398 19.68 -26.73 1.32
CA THR A 398 19.80 -25.58 0.41
C THR A 398 18.59 -25.50 -0.53
N LEU A 399 17.83 -24.40 -0.53
CA LEU A 399 16.70 -24.22 -1.45
C LEU A 399 17.13 -23.51 -2.75
N LEU A 400 16.87 -24.15 -3.90
CA LEU A 400 17.05 -23.62 -5.25
C LEU A 400 15.77 -22.89 -5.71
N ALA A 401 15.92 -21.74 -6.37
CA ALA A 401 14.80 -21.03 -6.98
C ALA A 401 14.45 -21.68 -8.34
N GLY A 402 13.35 -22.44 -8.40
CA GLY A 402 12.66 -22.71 -9.67
C GLY A 402 12.27 -24.14 -10.03
N ASP A 403 12.68 -25.18 -9.29
CA ASP A 403 12.32 -26.56 -9.66
C ASP A 403 11.23 -27.15 -8.77
N LYS A 404 10.32 -27.89 -9.42
CA LYS A 404 9.32 -28.75 -8.76
C LYS A 404 10.02 -29.64 -7.73
N PRO A 405 9.35 -29.99 -6.61
CA PRO A 405 9.92 -30.92 -5.66
C PRO A 405 10.30 -32.21 -6.39
N LEU A 406 11.60 -32.50 -6.45
CA LEU A 406 12.06 -33.83 -6.78
C LEU A 406 11.51 -34.74 -5.69
N ALA A 407 10.55 -35.57 -6.09
CA ALA A 407 10.16 -36.73 -5.34
C ALA A 407 11.42 -37.57 -5.13
N CYS A 408 11.92 -37.62 -3.90
CA CYS A 408 12.70 -38.74 -3.43
C CYS A 408 11.87 -39.44 -2.35
N TYR A 409 11.14 -40.45 -2.82
CA TYR A 409 10.82 -41.61 -2.01
C TYR A 409 12.15 -42.26 -1.54
N ALA A 410 12.12 -42.74 -0.31
CA ALA A 410 12.94 -43.78 0.34
C ALA A 410 14.16 -44.36 -0.40
N GLU A 411 15.32 -44.35 0.25
CA GLU A 411 15.82 -45.47 1.07
C GLU A 411 16.70 -44.96 2.22
#